data_AF-A0A2S6XDV2-F1
#
_entry.id   AF-A0A2S6XDV2-F1
#
_cell.length_a   1.000
_cell.length_b   1.000
_cell.length_c   1.000
_cell.angle_alpha   90.00
_cell.angle_beta   90.00
_cell.angle_gamma   90.00
#
_symmetry.space_group_name_H-M   'P 1'
#
loop_
_entity.id
_entity.type
_entity.pdbx_description
1 polymer ?
#
loop_
_entity_poly.entity_id
_entity_poly.type
_entity_poly.pdbx_seq_one_letter_code
_entity_poly.pdbx_strand_id
1 'polypeptide(L)'
;MRHTSSSWQQGYNSKEACRIVGIDVRTGKKWRNGRHAHEGREKAAPPIYREVPPSSGPSRYLGEADRIHIADRLREKATVRAIAAELGRSPSTISRDIRRNRHPGNGQYRSHAAHARAQVRRPRPKPSRIGQNPELRGYIQNRLDLRWSSEQICQALRTQFPDRPEMHVVHETVYQALYVQGRGELRRELARALRTGRARRRPRRQAQQRQPRFATPMVMISERPAEAEDRAVPGHWKGDLIIGKDGKSAIGTLVERATRYVMLLHLPGDHSAESVRDALVTTVQTLPSHLRRSLT
;
A
#
# COMPACT_ATOMS: atom_id res chain seq x y z
N MET A 1 14.26 -1.27 21.26
CA MET A 1 13.63 -0.44 20.20
C MET A 1 14.63 0.23 19.25
N ARG A 2 15.76 0.81 19.72
CA ARG A 2 16.72 1.49 18.84
C ARG A 2 17.44 0.56 17.86
N HIS A 3 17.77 -0.67 18.28
CA HIS A 3 18.45 -1.66 17.41
C HIS A 3 17.55 -2.23 16.30
N THR A 4 16.25 -2.45 16.55
CA THR A 4 15.32 -2.88 15.49
C THR A 4 15.22 -1.84 14.39
N SER A 5 15.11 -0.56 14.74
CA SER A 5 14.98 0.53 13.77
C SER A 5 16.20 0.64 12.84
N SER A 6 17.41 0.33 13.32
CA SER A 6 18.65 0.34 12.53
C SER A 6 18.71 -0.78 11.48
N SER A 7 18.39 -2.03 11.84
CA SER A 7 18.37 -3.14 10.87
C SER A 7 17.31 -2.97 9.79
N TRP A 8 16.20 -2.30 10.06
CA TRP A 8 15.20 -2.01 9.03
C TRP A 8 15.67 -0.96 8.01
N GLN A 9 16.55 -0.04 8.41
CA GLN A 9 17.12 0.98 7.52
C GLN A 9 18.12 0.38 6.51
N GLN A 10 18.71 -0.78 6.82
CA GLN A 10 19.66 -1.51 5.98
C GLN A 10 19.01 -2.45 4.94
N GLY A 11 17.67 -2.53 4.87
CA GLY A 11 16.96 -3.27 3.81
C GLY A 11 16.58 -4.72 4.14
N TYR A 12 16.83 -5.21 5.36
CA TYR A 12 16.49 -6.57 5.78
C TYR A 12 14.98 -6.84 5.79
N ASN A 13 14.59 -8.07 5.42
CA ASN A 13 13.18 -8.47 5.41
C ASN A 13 12.62 -8.67 6.84
N SER A 14 11.28 -8.74 6.96
CA SER A 14 10.61 -8.78 8.27
C SER A 14 11.08 -9.89 9.23
N LYS A 15 11.47 -11.04 8.67
CA LYS A 15 11.85 -12.21 9.44
C LYS A 15 13.32 -12.14 9.84
N GLU A 16 14.18 -11.65 8.95
CA GLU A 16 15.62 -11.46 9.18
C GLU A 16 15.90 -10.45 10.28
N ALA A 17 15.28 -9.26 10.24
CA ALA A 17 15.55 -8.27 11.28
C ALA A 17 15.00 -8.69 12.65
N CYS A 18 13.93 -9.50 12.69
CA CYS A 18 13.47 -10.08 13.96
C CYS A 18 14.46 -11.11 14.50
N ARG A 19 15.05 -11.94 13.62
CA ARG A 19 16.10 -12.90 13.98
C ARG A 19 17.37 -12.18 14.48
N ILE A 20 17.83 -11.14 13.79
CA ILE A 20 19.01 -10.35 14.15
C ILE A 20 18.83 -9.70 15.54
N VAL A 21 17.63 -9.25 15.86
CA VAL A 21 17.35 -8.55 17.12
C VAL A 21 16.82 -9.50 18.21
N GLY A 22 16.71 -10.80 17.93
CA GLY A 22 16.29 -11.81 18.91
C GLY A 22 14.84 -11.64 19.37
N ILE A 23 13.94 -11.17 18.51
CA ILE A 23 12.52 -11.00 18.83
C ILE A 23 11.62 -11.90 17.98
N ASP A 24 10.45 -12.25 18.53
CA ASP A 24 9.42 -12.95 17.79
C ASP A 24 8.91 -12.13 16.58
N VAL A 25 8.66 -12.82 15.46
CA VAL A 25 8.26 -12.21 14.19
C VAL A 25 6.91 -11.47 14.29
N ARG A 26 5.99 -11.96 15.12
CA ARG A 26 4.70 -11.30 15.39
C ARG A 26 4.90 -10.01 16.15
N THR A 27 5.82 -10.01 17.11
CA THR A 27 6.21 -8.81 17.87
C THR A 27 6.86 -7.76 16.97
N GLY A 28 7.80 -8.16 16.10
CA GLY A 28 8.40 -7.23 15.13
C GLY A 28 7.41 -6.67 14.11
N LYS A 29 6.45 -7.46 13.63
CA LYS A 29 5.35 -6.97 12.78
C LYS A 29 4.45 -5.97 13.49
N LYS A 30 4.10 -6.21 14.77
CA LYS A 30 3.33 -5.28 15.60
C LYS A 30 4.07 -3.95 15.79
N TRP A 31 5.40 -3.98 15.94
CA TRP A 31 6.19 -2.76 16.09
C TRP A 31 6.28 -1.96 14.79
N ARG A 32 6.47 -2.64 13.65
CA ARG A 32 6.53 -1.99 12.33
C ARG A 32 5.18 -1.37 11.93
N ASN A 33 4.10 -2.14 12.06
CA ASN A 33 2.80 -1.76 11.50
C ASN A 33 1.92 -0.98 12.49
N GLY A 34 2.39 -0.77 13.72
CA GLY A 34 1.60 -0.19 14.80
C GLY A 34 0.59 -1.18 15.39
N ARG A 35 -0.04 -0.75 16.49
CA ARG A 35 -1.12 -1.46 17.19
C ARG A 35 -2.31 -0.52 17.41
N HIS A 36 -3.50 -1.01 17.14
CA HIS A 36 -4.75 -0.32 17.50
C HIS A 36 -5.10 -0.65 18.96
N ALA A 37 -5.60 0.35 19.70
CA ALA A 37 -6.17 0.11 21.02
C ALA A 37 -7.50 -0.65 20.87
N HIS A 38 -7.62 -1.79 21.54
CA HIS A 38 -8.91 -2.40 21.83
C HIS A 38 -9.29 -2.06 23.27
N GLU A 39 -10.56 -1.68 23.44
CA GLU A 39 -11.28 -1.44 24.70
C GLU A 39 -10.41 -1.40 25.97
N GLY A 40 -9.96 -0.19 26.30
CA GLY A 40 -9.67 0.23 27.67
C GLY A 40 -8.38 -0.26 28.35
N ARG A 41 -7.63 -1.23 27.79
CA ARG A 41 -6.44 -1.77 28.50
C ARG A 41 -5.09 -1.63 27.82
N GLU A 42 -5.01 -1.35 26.51
CA GLU A 42 -3.72 -1.19 25.81
C GLU A 42 -3.60 0.16 25.06
N LYS A 43 -2.47 0.85 25.24
CA LYS A 43 -2.15 2.10 24.53
C LYS A 43 -1.85 1.81 23.05
N ALA A 44 -2.53 2.52 22.14
CA ALA A 44 -2.25 2.46 20.71
C ALA A 44 -0.82 2.92 20.41
N ALA A 45 -0.15 2.23 19.49
CA ALA A 45 1.20 2.59 19.04
C ALA A 45 1.18 2.82 17.52
N PRO A 46 1.62 3.98 17.01
CA PRO A 46 1.62 4.24 15.57
C PRO A 46 2.66 3.35 14.84
N PRO A 47 2.48 3.12 13.53
CA PRO A 47 3.49 2.46 12.72
C PRO A 47 4.81 3.24 12.74
N ILE A 48 5.95 2.53 12.80
CA ILE A 48 7.26 3.17 12.65
C ILE A 48 7.45 3.46 11.16
N TYR A 49 7.32 4.73 10.77
CA TYR A 49 7.66 5.19 9.43
C TYR A 49 9.17 5.44 9.33
N ARG A 50 9.73 5.23 8.14
CA ARG A 50 11.06 5.72 7.82
C ARG A 50 11.01 7.25 7.90
N GLU A 51 11.69 7.85 8.86
CA GLU A 51 11.95 9.28 8.82
C GLU A 51 12.71 9.55 7.53
N VAL A 52 12.05 10.19 6.58
CA VAL A 52 12.71 10.71 5.39
C VAL A 52 13.57 11.85 5.89
N PRO A 53 14.91 11.79 5.74
CA PRO A 53 15.76 12.90 6.16
C PRO A 53 15.23 14.17 5.49
N PRO A 54 15.16 15.30 6.22
CA PRO A 54 14.69 16.55 5.65
C PRO A 54 15.51 16.86 4.39
N SER A 55 14.80 17.18 3.31
CA SER A 55 15.42 17.60 2.05
C SER A 55 16.50 18.64 2.33
N SER A 56 17.75 18.36 1.98
CA SER A 56 18.92 19.21 2.24
C SER A 56 18.97 20.49 1.38
N GLY A 57 17.93 20.76 0.59
CA GLY A 57 17.81 21.98 -0.21
C GLY A 57 16.89 23.03 0.44
N PRO A 58 17.09 24.33 0.14
CA PRO A 58 16.23 25.39 0.63
C PRO A 58 14.79 25.15 0.17
N SER A 59 13.93 24.77 1.13
CA SER A 59 12.50 24.56 0.87
C SER A 59 11.88 25.83 0.28
N ARG A 60 10.94 25.69 -0.65
CA ARG A 60 10.11 26.80 -1.16
C ARG A 60 9.41 27.56 -0.02
N TYR A 61 9.10 26.88 1.08
CA TYR A 61 8.41 27.42 2.25
C TYR A 61 9.38 27.59 3.42
N LEU A 62 9.16 28.64 4.23
CA LEU A 62 9.88 28.81 5.49
C LEU A 62 9.64 27.59 6.40
N GLY A 63 10.73 27.00 6.88
CA GLY A 63 10.74 25.89 7.83
C GLY A 63 10.44 26.33 9.26
N GLU A 64 10.61 25.42 10.22
CA GLU A 64 10.59 25.78 11.64
C GLU A 64 11.86 26.53 12.04
N ALA A 65 13.04 26.04 11.62
CA ALA A 65 14.34 26.68 11.84
C ALA A 65 14.37 28.13 11.32
N ASP A 66 13.87 28.37 10.10
CA ASP A 66 13.76 29.73 9.55
C ASP A 66 12.94 30.66 10.47
N ARG A 67 11.87 30.15 11.10
CA ARG A 67 11.01 30.95 11.99
C ARG A 67 11.58 31.15 13.38
N ILE A 68 12.39 30.21 13.86
CA ILE A 68 13.19 30.39 15.07
C ILE A 68 14.19 31.53 14.83
N HIS A 69 14.94 31.46 13.72
CA HIS A 69 15.88 32.52 13.33
C HIS A 69 15.21 33.90 13.20
N ILE A 70 14.06 33.97 12.52
CA ILE A 70 13.27 35.22 12.43
C ILE A 70 12.91 35.74 13.83
N ALA A 71 12.49 34.87 14.76
CA ALA A 71 12.10 35.28 16.10
C ALA A 71 13.28 35.84 16.91
N ASP A 72 14.44 35.19 16.84
CA ASP A 72 15.63 35.62 17.58
C ASP A 72 16.16 36.96 17.03
N ARG A 73 16.28 37.09 15.70
CA ARG A 73 16.70 38.35 15.07
C ARG A 73 15.73 39.50 15.29
N LEU A 74 14.44 39.24 15.42
CA LEU A 74 13.46 40.27 15.81
C LEU A 74 13.65 40.76 17.25
N ARG A 75 14.07 39.89 18.19
CA ARG A 75 14.41 40.31 19.57
C ARG A 75 15.65 41.20 19.58
N GLU A 76 16.60 40.91 18.71
CA GLU A 76 17.81 41.71 18.46
C GLU A 76 17.54 42.99 17.65
N LYS A 77 16.27 43.29 17.35
CA LYS A 77 15.82 44.47 16.58
C LYS A 77 16.43 44.54 15.16
N ALA A 78 16.82 43.40 14.57
CA ALA A 78 17.32 43.35 13.21
C ALA A 78 16.24 43.75 12.20
N THR A 79 16.66 44.36 11.09
CA THR A 79 15.73 44.76 10.03
C THR A 79 15.24 43.56 9.23
N VAL A 80 14.04 43.65 8.65
CA VAL A 80 13.50 42.59 7.78
C VAL A 80 14.44 42.28 6.60
N ARG A 81 15.18 43.27 6.10
CA ARG A 81 16.14 43.08 5.00
C ARG A 81 17.37 42.28 5.46
N ALA A 82 17.88 42.53 6.66
CA ALA A 82 18.99 41.77 7.24
C ALA A 82 18.60 40.30 7.44
N ILE A 83 17.45 40.06 8.09
CA ILE A 83 16.91 38.71 8.31
C ILE A 83 16.71 37.96 6.99
N ALA A 84 16.23 38.66 5.96
CA ALA A 84 16.03 38.08 4.64
C ALA A 84 17.34 37.71 3.94
N ALA A 85 18.37 38.56 4.03
CA ALA A 85 19.70 38.28 3.49
C ALA A 85 20.35 37.06 4.18
N GLU A 86 20.30 37.01 5.52
CA GLU A 86 20.82 35.90 6.32
C GLU A 86 20.18 34.55 5.95
N LEU A 87 18.87 34.53 5.70
CA LEU A 87 18.12 33.32 5.33
C LEU A 87 18.12 33.02 3.82
N GLY A 88 18.75 33.87 2.99
CA GLY A 88 18.69 33.75 1.53
C GLY A 88 17.26 33.84 0.97
N ARG A 89 16.40 34.67 1.56
CA ARG A 89 14.98 34.84 1.19
C ARG A 89 14.68 36.25 0.73
N SER A 90 13.55 36.42 0.02
CA SER A 90 13.07 37.77 -0.29
C SER A 90 12.62 38.50 1.00
N PRO A 91 12.91 39.81 1.16
CA PRO A 91 12.38 40.60 2.27
C PRO A 91 10.85 40.56 2.36
N SER A 92 10.18 40.44 1.21
CA SER A 92 8.74 40.33 1.12
C SER A 92 8.20 39.01 1.72
N THR A 93 8.98 37.92 1.68
CA THR A 93 8.62 36.63 2.30
C THR A 93 8.64 36.77 3.82
N ILE A 94 9.72 37.32 4.36
CA ILE A 94 9.90 37.52 5.80
C ILE A 94 8.84 38.49 6.35
N SER A 95 8.64 39.63 5.68
CA SER A 95 7.61 40.62 6.05
C SER A 95 6.21 40.00 6.12
N ARG A 96 5.83 39.22 5.10
CA ARG A 96 4.51 38.57 5.04
C ARG A 96 4.35 37.50 6.11
N ASP A 97 5.37 36.67 6.37
CA ASP A 97 5.31 35.65 7.43
C ASP A 97 5.16 36.30 8.81
N ILE A 98 5.96 37.34 9.10
CA ILE A 98 5.86 38.10 10.36
C ILE A 98 4.45 38.65 10.54
N ARG A 99 3.96 39.46 9.59
CA ARG A 99 2.64 40.10 9.66
C ARG A 99 1.52 39.08 9.89
N ARG A 100 1.57 37.96 9.16
CA ARG A 100 0.54 36.91 9.17
C ARG A 100 0.55 36.08 10.48
N ASN A 101 1.64 36.08 11.22
CA ASN A 101 1.86 35.22 12.37
C ASN A 101 2.04 35.97 13.70
N ARG A 102 1.88 37.30 13.72
CA ARG A 102 1.84 38.06 14.97
C ARG A 102 0.73 37.55 15.88
N HIS A 103 0.99 37.58 17.18
CA HIS A 103 0.00 37.23 18.18
C HIS A 103 -1.09 38.31 18.24
N PRO A 104 -2.39 37.96 18.19
CA PRO A 104 -3.48 38.94 18.10
C PRO A 104 -3.51 39.95 19.25
N GLY A 105 -3.21 39.50 20.48
CA GLY A 105 -3.34 40.37 21.67
C GLY A 105 -2.14 41.26 21.97
N ASN A 106 -0.92 40.86 21.60
CA ASN A 106 0.30 41.59 22.00
C ASN A 106 1.30 41.81 20.85
N GLY A 107 0.92 41.46 19.62
CA GLY A 107 1.73 41.68 18.42
C GLY A 107 3.03 40.89 18.33
N GLN A 108 3.36 40.03 19.31
CA GLN A 108 4.60 39.28 19.36
C GLN A 108 4.66 38.21 18.27
N TYR A 109 5.84 38.03 17.68
CA TYR A 109 6.12 36.92 16.77
C TYR A 109 6.68 35.74 17.55
N ARG A 110 5.92 34.65 17.66
CA ARG A 110 6.34 33.42 18.36
C ARG A 110 6.59 32.31 17.35
N SER A 111 7.83 31.83 17.25
CA SER A 111 8.30 30.89 16.21
C SER A 111 7.45 29.62 16.09
N HIS A 112 7.24 28.88 17.19
CA HIS A 112 6.44 27.65 17.18
C HIS A 112 4.98 27.89 16.85
N ALA A 113 4.37 28.96 17.37
CA ALA A 113 2.99 29.32 17.04
C ALA A 113 2.86 29.74 15.57
N ALA A 114 3.83 30.47 15.04
CA ALA A 114 3.92 30.83 13.63
C ALA A 114 4.04 29.60 12.73
N HIS A 115 4.88 28.63 13.13
CA HIS A 115 5.04 27.37 12.43
C HIS A 115 3.74 26.54 12.45
N ALA A 116 3.12 26.35 13.62
CA ALA A 116 1.85 25.64 13.76
C ALA A 116 0.74 26.27 12.91
N ARG A 117 0.57 27.61 12.96
CA ARG A 117 -0.40 28.32 12.11
C ARG A 117 -0.09 28.19 10.62
N ALA A 118 1.18 28.14 10.23
CA ALA A 118 1.57 27.90 8.85
C ALA A 118 1.24 26.47 8.41
N GLN A 119 1.48 25.47 9.26
CA GLN A 119 1.11 24.08 9.02
C GLN A 119 -0.41 23.91 8.90
N VAL A 120 -1.19 24.52 9.80
CA VAL A 120 -2.68 24.46 9.76
C VAL A 120 -3.26 25.09 8.49
N ARG A 121 -2.61 26.13 7.94
CA ARG A 121 -3.02 26.78 6.67
C ARG A 121 -2.47 26.11 5.42
N ARG A 122 -1.57 25.14 5.58
CA ARG A 122 -0.93 24.44 4.45
C ARG A 122 -1.92 23.58 3.67
N PRO A 123 -2.84 22.82 4.30
CA PRO A 123 -3.91 22.16 3.58
C PRO A 123 -4.70 23.15 2.74
N ARG A 124 -4.80 22.87 1.44
CA ARG A 124 -5.78 23.50 0.54
C ARG A 124 -6.80 22.44 0.17
N PRO A 125 -7.73 22.10 1.07
CA PRO A 125 -8.76 21.13 0.76
C PRO A 125 -9.58 21.67 -0.41
N LYS A 126 -9.55 20.95 -1.53
CA LYS A 126 -10.49 21.21 -2.62
C LYS A 126 -11.80 20.52 -2.24
N PRO A 127 -12.91 21.24 -2.11
CA PRO A 127 -14.20 20.61 -1.87
C PRO A 127 -14.47 19.63 -3.01
N SER A 128 -14.92 18.41 -2.69
CA SER A 128 -15.21 17.42 -3.74
C SER A 128 -16.56 17.71 -4.39
N ARG A 129 -16.77 17.19 -5.60
CA ARG A 129 -18.05 17.30 -6.31
C ARG A 129 -19.19 16.63 -5.53
N ILE A 130 -18.94 15.48 -4.91
CA ILE A 130 -19.89 14.75 -4.05
C ILE A 130 -20.07 15.50 -2.71
N GLY A 131 -19.04 16.22 -2.26
CA GLY A 131 -19.09 17.12 -1.09
C GLY A 131 -20.04 18.30 -1.27
N GLN A 132 -20.08 18.86 -2.47
CA GLN A 132 -20.80 20.10 -2.78
C GLN A 132 -22.23 19.88 -3.26
N ASN A 133 -22.56 18.68 -3.76
CA ASN A 133 -23.88 18.37 -4.30
C ASN A 133 -24.60 17.31 -3.41
N PRO A 134 -25.53 17.74 -2.53
CA PRO A 134 -26.29 16.82 -1.67
C PRO A 134 -27.16 15.83 -2.44
N GLU A 135 -27.72 16.22 -3.60
CA GLU A 135 -28.54 15.37 -4.46
C GLU A 135 -27.69 14.21 -5.01
N LEU A 136 -26.53 14.53 -5.58
CA LEU A 136 -25.57 13.55 -6.06
C LEU A 136 -25.11 12.61 -4.94
N ARG A 137 -24.81 13.15 -3.75
CA ARG A 137 -24.44 12.35 -2.58
C ARG A 137 -25.55 11.38 -2.20
N GLY A 138 -26.78 11.86 -2.09
CA GLY A 138 -27.94 11.04 -1.74
C GLY A 138 -28.18 9.92 -2.76
N TYR A 139 -28.06 10.23 -4.05
CA TYR A 139 -28.16 9.24 -5.12
C TYR A 139 -27.13 8.12 -4.99
N ILE A 140 -25.85 8.50 -4.85
CA ILE A 140 -24.74 7.55 -4.73
C ILE A 140 -24.92 6.71 -3.46
N GLN A 141 -25.28 7.32 -2.33
CA GLN A 141 -25.56 6.65 -1.06
C GLN A 141 -26.65 5.58 -1.24
N ASN A 142 -27.82 5.95 -1.78
CA ASN A 142 -28.95 5.06 -1.97
C ASN A 142 -28.59 3.85 -2.84
N ARG A 143 -27.82 4.04 -3.93
CA ARG A 143 -27.41 2.93 -4.81
C ARG A 143 -26.35 2.04 -4.18
N LEU A 144 -25.43 2.61 -3.39
CA LEU A 144 -24.47 1.83 -2.63
C LEU A 144 -25.18 0.96 -1.57
N ASP A 145 -26.22 1.47 -0.90
CA ASP A 145 -27.01 0.69 0.06
C ASP A 145 -27.68 -0.52 -0.60
N LEU A 146 -28.08 -0.39 -1.87
CA LEU A 146 -28.55 -1.48 -2.74
C LEU A 146 -27.44 -2.38 -3.32
N ARG A 147 -26.19 -2.23 -2.87
CA ARG A 147 -25.00 -3.01 -3.31
C ARG A 147 -24.62 -2.83 -4.78
N TRP A 148 -24.96 -1.71 -5.40
CA TRP A 148 -24.53 -1.41 -6.76
C TRP A 148 -23.01 -1.15 -6.82
N SER A 149 -22.37 -1.56 -7.91
CA SER A 149 -20.96 -1.22 -8.17
C SER A 149 -20.81 0.27 -8.50
N SER A 150 -19.66 0.86 -8.18
CA SER A 150 -19.38 2.27 -8.52
C SER A 150 -19.51 2.54 -10.02
N GLU A 151 -19.21 1.57 -10.89
CA GLU A 151 -19.39 1.70 -12.34
C GLU A 151 -20.86 1.70 -12.73
N GLN A 152 -21.67 0.80 -12.15
CA GLN A 152 -23.13 0.78 -12.37
C GLN A 152 -23.77 2.11 -11.95
N ILE A 153 -23.35 2.65 -10.80
CA ILE A 153 -23.82 3.96 -10.31
C ILE A 153 -23.49 5.08 -11.29
N CYS A 154 -22.26 5.11 -11.81
CA CYS A 154 -21.84 6.15 -12.76
C CYS A 154 -22.59 6.06 -14.09
N GLN A 155 -22.87 4.86 -14.58
CA GLN A 155 -23.66 4.69 -15.79
C GLN A 155 -25.12 5.10 -15.56
N ALA A 156 -25.73 4.68 -14.45
CA ALA A 156 -27.09 5.10 -14.11
C ALA A 156 -27.22 6.62 -13.95
N LEU A 157 -26.22 7.29 -13.36
CA LEU A 157 -26.17 8.75 -13.28
C LEU A 157 -26.20 9.41 -14.67
N ARG A 158 -25.46 8.87 -15.65
CA ARG A 158 -25.47 9.41 -17.02
C ARG A 158 -26.80 9.17 -17.73
N THR A 159 -27.38 7.99 -17.56
CA THR A 159 -28.67 7.65 -18.18
C THR A 159 -29.83 8.45 -17.57
N GLN A 160 -29.82 8.66 -16.25
CA GLN A 160 -30.91 9.32 -15.55
C GLN A 160 -30.82 10.86 -15.61
N PHE A 161 -29.61 11.40 -15.76
CA PHE A 161 -29.38 12.84 -15.74
C PHE A 161 -28.59 13.32 -16.97
N PRO A 162 -29.02 13.02 -18.22
CA PRO A 162 -28.21 13.24 -19.42
C PRO A 162 -27.76 14.70 -19.60
N ASP A 163 -28.64 15.65 -19.30
CA ASP A 163 -28.40 17.10 -19.49
C ASP A 163 -27.78 17.80 -18.27
N ARG A 164 -27.43 17.05 -17.22
CA ARG A 164 -26.94 17.58 -15.94
C ARG A 164 -25.52 17.08 -15.63
N PRO A 165 -24.48 17.68 -16.24
CA PRO A 165 -23.09 17.24 -16.08
C PRO A 165 -22.56 17.36 -14.64
N GLU A 166 -23.19 18.17 -13.79
CA GLU A 166 -22.90 18.25 -12.36
C GLU A 166 -23.26 16.97 -11.59
N MET A 167 -24.17 16.15 -12.13
CA MET A 167 -24.55 14.84 -11.60
C MET A 167 -23.60 13.73 -12.10
N HIS A 168 -22.77 14.01 -13.09
CA HIS A 168 -21.88 13.00 -13.67
C HIS A 168 -20.57 12.92 -12.91
N VAL A 169 -20.23 11.70 -12.47
CA VAL A 169 -18.95 11.37 -11.85
C VAL A 169 -18.37 10.11 -12.47
N VAL A 170 -17.06 9.92 -12.34
CA VAL A 170 -16.41 8.66 -12.66
C VAL A 170 -16.31 7.78 -11.42
N HIS A 171 -16.20 6.47 -11.61
CA HIS A 171 -16.13 5.50 -10.52
C HIS A 171 -14.95 5.77 -9.57
N GLU A 172 -13.85 6.32 -10.06
CA GLU A 172 -12.73 6.77 -9.22
C GLU A 172 -13.15 7.89 -8.25
N THR A 173 -14.04 8.80 -8.65
CA THR A 173 -14.56 9.85 -7.75
C THR A 173 -15.37 9.25 -6.61
N VAL A 174 -16.19 8.23 -6.90
CA VAL A 174 -16.94 7.47 -5.89
C VAL A 174 -15.98 6.74 -4.95
N TYR A 175 -14.94 6.09 -5.46
CA TYR A 175 -13.91 5.44 -4.63
C TYR A 175 -13.17 6.43 -3.73
N GLN A 176 -12.78 7.60 -4.23
CA GLN A 176 -12.11 8.63 -3.43
C GLN A 176 -13.02 9.13 -2.29
N ALA A 177 -14.31 9.31 -2.56
CA ALA A 177 -15.28 9.70 -1.53
C ALA A 177 -15.48 8.61 -0.46
N LEU A 178 -15.35 7.32 -0.81
CA LEU A 178 -15.42 6.20 0.14
C LEU A 178 -14.12 5.98 0.94
N TYR A 179 -12.95 6.19 0.34
CA TYR A 179 -11.66 5.83 0.94
C TYR A 179 -10.97 6.95 1.72
N VAL A 180 -11.23 8.22 1.39
CA VAL A 180 -10.52 9.33 2.04
C VAL A 180 -11.19 9.68 3.37
N GLN A 181 -10.67 9.09 4.45
CA GLN A 181 -11.09 9.30 5.84
C GLN A 181 -11.08 10.77 6.32
N GLY A 182 -10.50 11.70 5.55
CA GLY A 182 -10.49 13.14 5.85
C GLY A 182 -11.52 13.99 5.07
N ARG A 183 -12.33 13.40 4.17
CA ARG A 183 -13.38 14.15 3.45
C ARG A 183 -14.77 14.02 4.08
N GLY A 184 -15.08 12.89 4.74
CA GLY A 184 -16.32 12.74 5.51
C GLY A 184 -17.63 12.82 4.70
N GLU A 185 -17.56 12.70 3.37
CA GLU A 185 -18.70 13.00 2.48
C GLU A 185 -19.67 11.81 2.29
N LEU A 186 -19.24 10.59 2.60
CA LEU A 186 -20.05 9.36 2.56
C LEU A 186 -19.84 8.56 3.85
N ARG A 187 -20.89 7.89 4.35
CA ARG A 187 -20.85 7.16 5.63
C ARG A 187 -19.80 6.04 5.60
N ARG A 188 -19.01 5.92 6.67
CA ARG A 188 -17.91 4.94 6.83
C ARG A 188 -18.38 3.48 6.74
N GLU A 189 -19.65 3.23 7.05
CA GLU A 189 -20.31 1.92 6.98
C GLU A 189 -20.51 1.42 5.53
N LEU A 190 -20.49 2.32 4.55
CA LEU A 190 -20.62 1.98 3.13
C LEU A 190 -19.44 1.18 2.57
N ALA A 191 -18.28 1.17 3.24
CA ALA A 191 -17.21 0.27 2.84
C ALA A 191 -17.63 -1.21 2.90
N ARG A 192 -18.62 -1.56 3.76
CA ARG A 192 -19.24 -2.89 3.81
C ARG A 192 -20.19 -3.14 2.64
N ALA A 193 -20.71 -2.08 2.02
CA ALA A 193 -21.59 -2.15 0.87
C ALA A 193 -20.84 -2.41 -0.44
N LEU A 194 -19.54 -2.14 -0.47
CA LEU A 194 -18.69 -2.57 -1.57
C LEU A 194 -18.63 -4.10 -1.61
N ARG A 195 -18.77 -4.67 -2.81
CA ARG A 195 -18.68 -6.12 -3.06
C ARG A 195 -17.37 -6.77 -2.57
N THR A 196 -16.32 -5.97 -2.39
CA THR A 196 -15.03 -6.44 -1.84
C THR A 196 -14.90 -6.29 -0.32
N GLY A 197 -15.81 -5.57 0.33
CA GLY A 197 -15.80 -5.26 1.77
C GLY A 197 -14.63 -4.38 2.24
N ARG A 198 -13.82 -3.84 1.33
CA ARG A 198 -12.58 -3.14 1.69
C ARG A 198 -12.81 -1.66 1.89
N ALA A 199 -12.43 -1.17 3.07
CA ALA A 199 -12.34 0.26 3.38
C ALA A 199 -11.07 0.93 2.84
N ARG A 200 -10.18 0.19 2.17
CA ARG A 200 -8.94 0.72 1.59
C ARG A 200 -8.66 0.10 0.23
N ARG A 201 -8.20 0.92 -0.71
CA ARG A 201 -7.76 0.47 -2.03
C ARG A 201 -6.58 -0.50 -1.91
N ARG A 202 -6.57 -1.57 -2.72
CA ARG A 202 -5.37 -2.39 -2.89
C ARG A 202 -4.29 -1.56 -3.58
N PRO A 203 -3.04 -1.55 -3.08
CA PRO A 203 -1.92 -0.99 -3.81
C PRO A 203 -1.86 -1.62 -5.20
N ARG A 204 -1.74 -0.78 -6.23
CA ARG A 204 -1.57 -1.25 -7.60
C ARG A 204 -0.20 -1.95 -7.66
N ARG A 205 -0.17 -3.23 -8.05
CA ARG A 205 1.11 -3.95 -8.24
C ARG A 205 1.88 -3.21 -9.33
N GLN A 206 3.08 -2.71 -9.01
CA GLN A 206 4.02 -2.27 -10.04
C GLN A 206 4.50 -3.54 -10.76
N ALA A 207 4.29 -3.64 -12.07
CA ALA A 207 4.66 -4.82 -12.85
C ALA A 207 6.16 -5.18 -12.70
N GLN A 208 6.99 -4.16 -12.43
CA GLN A 208 8.44 -4.29 -12.20
C GLN A 208 8.81 -4.67 -10.75
N GLN A 209 7.91 -4.51 -9.77
CA GLN A 209 8.15 -5.03 -8.41
C GLN A 209 7.89 -6.54 -8.39
N ARG A 210 8.87 -7.31 -8.88
CA ARG A 210 8.97 -8.73 -8.55
C ARG A 210 9.39 -8.84 -7.11
N GLN A 211 8.44 -9.14 -6.22
CA GLN A 211 8.82 -9.74 -4.95
C GLN A 211 9.46 -11.10 -5.27
N PRO A 212 10.62 -11.44 -4.68
CA PRO A 212 11.16 -12.79 -4.77
C PRO A 212 10.09 -13.72 -4.18
N ARG A 213 9.41 -14.47 -5.06
CA ARG A 213 8.31 -15.37 -4.68
C ARG A 213 8.82 -16.63 -3.97
N PHE A 214 10.09 -16.94 -4.14
CA PHE A 214 10.69 -18.19 -3.68
C PHE A 214 11.98 -17.89 -2.91
N ALA A 215 12.21 -18.68 -1.85
CA ALA A 215 13.35 -18.53 -0.96
C ALA A 215 14.65 -19.15 -1.52
N THR A 216 14.55 -19.94 -2.59
CA THR A 216 15.65 -20.74 -3.15
C THR A 216 15.79 -20.44 -4.65
N PRO A 217 17.03 -20.33 -5.19
CA PRO A 217 17.24 -20.23 -6.63
C PRO A 217 16.67 -21.48 -7.33
N MET A 218 15.91 -21.25 -8.39
CA MET A 218 15.28 -22.27 -9.22
C MET A 218 15.62 -21.98 -10.68
N VAL A 219 15.79 -23.02 -11.50
CA VAL A 219 16.04 -22.88 -12.95
C VAL A 219 14.90 -22.08 -13.58
N MET A 220 15.24 -20.98 -14.24
CA MET A 220 14.24 -20.10 -14.82
C MET A 220 13.59 -20.75 -16.04
N ILE A 221 12.35 -20.38 -16.37
CA ILE A 221 11.67 -20.90 -17.57
C ILE A 221 12.50 -20.65 -18.84
N SER A 222 13.22 -19.53 -18.89
CA SER A 222 14.12 -19.15 -19.98
C SER A 222 15.40 -19.99 -20.08
N GLU A 223 15.74 -20.74 -19.03
CA GLU A 223 16.95 -21.60 -18.99
C GLU A 223 16.61 -23.05 -19.37
N ARG A 224 15.39 -23.30 -19.86
CA ARG A 224 14.96 -24.64 -20.26
C ARG A 224 15.56 -25.01 -21.63
N PRO A 225 15.90 -26.30 -21.83
CA PRO A 225 16.30 -26.78 -23.16
C PRO A 225 15.14 -26.63 -24.14
N ALA A 226 15.43 -26.24 -25.39
CA ALA A 226 14.44 -25.97 -26.43
C ALA A 226 13.48 -27.14 -26.69
N GLU A 227 13.98 -28.37 -26.58
CA GLU A 227 13.20 -29.62 -26.69
C GLU A 227 12.00 -29.66 -25.75
N ALA A 228 12.12 -29.01 -24.59
CA ALA A 228 11.08 -28.89 -23.60
C ALA A 228 9.98 -27.92 -24.10
N GLU A 229 10.33 -26.84 -24.79
CA GLU A 229 9.36 -25.83 -25.26
C GLU A 229 8.55 -26.32 -26.46
N ASP A 230 9.24 -27.00 -27.39
CA ASP A 230 8.67 -27.44 -28.67
C ASP A 230 7.75 -28.67 -28.55
N ARG A 231 7.73 -29.33 -27.38
CA ARG A 231 6.90 -30.52 -27.09
C ARG A 231 7.09 -31.67 -28.09
N ALA A 232 8.23 -31.69 -28.78
CA ALA A 232 8.52 -32.62 -29.86
C ALA A 232 9.00 -33.99 -29.35
N VAL A 233 9.52 -34.06 -28.11
CA VAL A 233 10.10 -35.27 -27.53
C VAL A 233 9.36 -35.67 -26.25
N PRO A 234 8.88 -36.93 -26.14
CA PRO A 234 8.30 -37.44 -24.91
C PRO A 234 9.30 -37.44 -23.74
N GLY A 235 8.80 -37.18 -22.53
CA GLY A 235 9.56 -37.27 -21.28
C GLY A 235 9.66 -35.96 -20.49
N HIS A 236 9.00 -34.91 -20.97
CA HIS A 236 8.89 -33.64 -20.27
C HIS A 236 7.49 -33.52 -19.65
N TRP A 237 7.41 -33.39 -18.34
CA TRP A 237 6.17 -33.45 -17.57
C TRP A 237 5.80 -32.09 -17.00
N LYS A 238 4.50 -31.82 -16.91
CA LYS A 238 3.94 -30.70 -16.17
C LYS A 238 3.21 -31.22 -14.93
N GLY A 239 3.58 -30.70 -13.77
CA GLY A 239 2.94 -30.97 -12.49
C GLY A 239 1.94 -29.88 -12.14
N ASP A 240 0.68 -30.22 -11.90
CA ASP A 240 -0.27 -29.33 -11.21
C ASP A 240 -0.80 -30.04 -9.95
N LEU A 241 -1.31 -29.26 -8.99
CA LEU A 241 -1.94 -29.80 -7.78
C LEU A 241 -3.39 -29.31 -7.71
N ILE A 242 -4.32 -30.26 -7.73
CA ILE A 242 -5.75 -30.00 -7.56
C ILE A 242 -6.08 -30.17 -6.09
N ILE A 243 -6.62 -29.13 -5.47
CA ILE A 243 -7.02 -29.13 -4.06
C ILE A 243 -8.53 -29.36 -3.96
N GLY A 244 -8.92 -30.35 -3.17
CA GLY A 244 -10.30 -30.72 -2.91
C GLY A 244 -11.02 -29.75 -1.96
N LYS A 245 -12.29 -30.07 -1.67
CA LYS A 245 -13.15 -29.28 -0.80
C LYS A 245 -12.50 -29.07 0.58
N ASP A 246 -12.58 -27.83 1.07
CA ASP A 246 -12.04 -27.42 2.39
C ASP A 246 -10.54 -27.68 2.57
N GLY A 247 -9.78 -27.94 1.49
CA GLY A 247 -8.36 -28.27 1.54
C GLY A 247 -8.05 -29.64 2.17
N LYS A 248 -9.05 -30.53 2.30
CA LYS A 248 -8.91 -31.81 3.02
C LYS A 248 -8.29 -32.92 2.19
N SER A 249 -8.27 -32.79 0.87
CA SER A 249 -7.67 -33.76 -0.04
C SER A 249 -6.98 -33.04 -1.18
N ALA A 250 -6.05 -33.73 -1.84
CA ALA A 250 -5.44 -33.26 -3.06
C ALA A 250 -5.23 -34.39 -4.07
N ILE A 251 -5.08 -34.01 -5.34
CA ILE A 251 -4.62 -34.90 -6.39
C ILE A 251 -3.54 -34.13 -7.15
N GLY A 252 -2.34 -34.68 -7.20
CA GLY A 252 -1.31 -34.18 -8.12
C GLY A 252 -1.56 -34.73 -9.52
N THR A 253 -1.34 -33.92 -10.55
CA THR A 253 -1.43 -34.36 -11.94
C THR A 253 -0.05 -34.24 -12.57
N LEU A 254 0.37 -35.29 -13.28
CA LEU A 254 1.57 -35.29 -14.10
C LEU A 254 1.14 -35.48 -15.55
N VAL A 255 1.31 -34.43 -16.36
CA VAL A 255 0.92 -34.44 -17.76
C VAL A 255 2.16 -34.42 -18.64
N GLU A 256 2.35 -35.46 -19.44
CA GLU A 256 3.43 -35.53 -20.42
C GLU A 256 3.16 -34.53 -21.56
N ARG A 257 4.16 -33.72 -21.92
CA ARG A 257 3.93 -32.53 -22.74
C ARG A 257 3.83 -32.80 -24.25
N ALA A 258 4.33 -33.93 -24.76
CA ALA A 258 4.20 -34.31 -26.16
C ALA A 258 2.91 -35.11 -26.40
N THR A 259 2.72 -36.17 -25.63
CA THR A 259 1.65 -37.18 -25.76
C THR A 259 0.38 -36.85 -25.00
N ARG A 260 0.43 -35.88 -24.06
CA ARG A 260 -0.67 -35.56 -23.12
C ARG A 260 -1.05 -36.72 -22.19
N TYR A 261 -0.21 -37.75 -22.08
CA TYR A 261 -0.43 -38.83 -21.14
C TYR A 261 -0.48 -38.29 -19.70
N VAL A 262 -1.48 -38.71 -18.93
CA VAL A 262 -1.73 -38.20 -17.57
C VAL A 262 -1.52 -39.30 -16.55
N MET A 263 -0.73 -38.99 -15.52
CA MET A 263 -0.63 -39.80 -14.30
C MET A 263 -1.17 -39.00 -13.12
N LEU A 264 -1.89 -39.69 -12.23
CA LEU A 264 -2.48 -39.10 -11.04
C LEU A 264 -1.72 -39.52 -9.79
N LEU A 265 -1.42 -38.54 -8.95
CA LEU A 265 -0.80 -38.68 -7.64
C LEU A 265 -1.91 -38.60 -6.60
N HIS A 266 -2.24 -39.73 -5.98
CA HIS A 266 -3.28 -39.78 -4.97
C HIS A 266 -2.75 -39.25 -3.63
N LEU A 267 -3.34 -38.16 -3.12
CA LEU A 267 -2.94 -37.49 -1.88
C LEU A 267 -4.16 -37.34 -0.94
N PRO A 268 -4.59 -38.42 -0.27
CA PRO A 268 -5.88 -38.46 0.43
C PRO A 268 -5.92 -37.67 1.76
N GLY A 269 -4.78 -37.36 2.37
CA GLY A 269 -4.74 -36.76 3.72
C GLY A 269 -3.68 -35.68 3.95
N ASP A 270 -2.57 -35.68 3.21
CA ASP A 270 -1.54 -34.63 3.29
C ASP A 270 -1.14 -34.18 1.87
N HIS A 271 -0.88 -32.89 1.74
CA HIS A 271 -0.41 -32.22 0.53
C HIS A 271 0.72 -31.25 0.84
N SER A 272 1.45 -31.51 1.93
CA SER A 272 2.74 -30.90 2.22
C SER A 272 3.73 -31.11 1.05
N ALA A 273 4.73 -30.24 0.96
CA ALA A 273 5.74 -30.33 -0.10
C ALA A 273 6.48 -31.69 -0.07
N GLU A 274 6.64 -32.27 1.11
CA GLU A 274 7.29 -33.56 1.33
C GLU A 274 6.41 -34.71 0.82
N SER A 275 5.13 -34.75 1.20
CA SER A 275 4.20 -35.79 0.71
C SER A 275 3.99 -35.74 -0.79
N VAL A 276 3.91 -34.53 -1.38
CA VAL A 276 3.82 -34.37 -2.84
C VAL A 276 5.08 -34.89 -3.52
N ARG A 277 6.27 -34.57 -2.98
CA ARG A 277 7.55 -35.07 -3.51
C ARG A 277 7.61 -36.60 -3.46
N ASP A 278 7.24 -37.22 -2.35
CA ASP A 278 7.38 -38.66 -2.16
C ASP A 278 6.41 -39.45 -3.05
N ALA A 279 5.16 -38.97 -3.17
CA ALA A 279 4.21 -39.50 -4.13
C ALA A 279 4.75 -39.37 -5.57
N LEU A 280 5.34 -38.22 -5.90
CA LEU A 280 5.89 -37.96 -7.23
C LEU A 280 7.05 -38.87 -7.57
N VAL A 281 7.99 -39.06 -6.64
CA VAL A 281 9.12 -39.98 -6.82
C VAL A 281 8.61 -41.40 -7.07
N THR A 282 7.66 -41.87 -6.26
CA THR A 282 7.07 -43.20 -6.39
C THR A 282 6.42 -43.39 -7.76
N THR A 283 5.63 -42.43 -8.22
CA THR A 283 4.95 -42.50 -9.53
C THR A 283 5.94 -42.42 -10.68
N VAL A 284 6.90 -41.50 -10.64
CA VAL A 284 7.86 -41.28 -11.74
C VAL A 284 8.82 -42.46 -11.88
N GLN A 285 9.16 -43.15 -10.80
CA GLN A 285 10.02 -44.34 -10.84
C GLN A 285 9.44 -45.50 -11.66
N THR A 286 8.12 -45.54 -11.86
CA THR A 286 7.46 -46.54 -12.73
C THR A 286 7.73 -46.32 -14.22
N LEU A 287 8.22 -45.14 -14.60
CA LEU A 287 8.48 -44.79 -16.00
C LEU A 287 9.85 -45.28 -16.48
N PRO A 288 9.98 -45.68 -17.76
CA PRO A 288 11.27 -45.86 -18.41
C PRO A 288 12.17 -44.63 -18.27
N SER A 289 13.48 -44.84 -18.17
CA SER A 289 14.46 -43.76 -17.95
C SER A 289 14.37 -42.65 -18.99
N HIS A 290 14.15 -43.01 -20.27
CA HIS A 290 14.04 -42.05 -21.37
C HIS A 290 12.81 -41.13 -21.29
N LEU A 291 11.79 -41.48 -20.48
CA LEU A 291 10.61 -40.65 -20.21
C LEU A 291 10.76 -39.78 -18.96
N ARG A 292 11.88 -39.82 -18.24
CA ARG A 292 12.10 -39.07 -16.99
C ARG A 292 13.03 -37.86 -17.19
N ARG A 293 12.75 -37.00 -18.18
CA ARG A 293 13.66 -35.89 -18.54
C ARG A 293 13.51 -34.68 -17.63
N SER A 294 12.31 -34.07 -17.57
CA SER A 294 12.09 -32.87 -16.75
C SER A 294 10.68 -32.80 -16.18
N LEU A 295 10.52 -32.13 -15.05
CA LEU A 295 9.22 -31.81 -14.44
C LEU A 295 9.12 -30.30 -14.17
N THR A 296 7.98 -29.70 -14.50
CA THR A 296 7.71 -28.25 -14.29
C THR A 296 6.39 -28.00 -13.60
#